data_AF-A0A9Q1HH90-F1
#
_entry.id   AF-A0A9Q1HH90-F1
#
_cell.length_a   1.000
_cell.length_b   1.000
_cell.length_c   1.000
_cell.angle_alpha   90.00
_cell.angle_beta   90.00
_cell.angle_gamma   90.00
#
_symmetry.space_group_name_H-M   'P 1'
#
loop_
_entity.id
_entity.type
_entity.pdbx_description
1 polymer ?
#
loop_
_entity_poly.entity_id
_entity_poly.type
_entity_poly.pdbx_seq_one_letter_code
_entity_poly.pdbx_strand_id
1 'polypeptide(L)'
;MAETESNVTVKERRCTSWRRFEKHIAELISLMDRTSCPGKEVFLRELIFFSTTRLEVREGERMDDSVHNGEELCISVLFDGEENRLTVEDSGAEMTDDYLGTRPKQGTKALISALKAGKDLSNIKLFDVGFFTVFAVADKVTIDSTHSGRTVLYTWESSATEGGLSVKCTPSKLDP
;
A
#
# COMPACT_ATOMS: atom_id res chain seq x y z
N MET A 1 -7.05 21.07 40.55
CA MET A 1 -5.86 20.66 39.77
C MET A 1 -5.93 19.15 39.60
N ALA A 2 -6.41 18.70 38.44
CA ALA A 2 -6.44 17.30 38.08
C ALA A 2 -6.20 17.23 36.57
N GLU A 3 -4.92 17.25 36.19
CA GLU A 3 -4.49 16.82 34.87
C GLU A 3 -3.99 15.39 35.05
N THR A 4 -4.88 14.44 34.79
CA THR A 4 -4.51 13.06 34.54
C THR A 4 -4.11 12.99 33.07
N GLU A 5 -2.86 13.35 32.78
CA GLU A 5 -2.28 13.12 31.47
C GLU A 5 -2.24 11.61 31.22
N SER A 6 -3.02 11.22 30.23
CA SER A 6 -3.20 9.87 29.74
C SER A 6 -1.92 9.34 29.10
N ASN A 7 -1.01 8.83 29.93
CA ASN A 7 0.04 7.90 29.51
C ASN A 7 -0.61 6.57 29.10
N VAL A 8 -1.25 6.55 27.92
CA VAL A 8 -1.65 5.31 27.28
C VAL A 8 -0.43 4.79 26.53
N THR A 9 0.38 3.99 27.23
CA THR A 9 1.39 3.13 26.63
C THR A 9 0.81 2.39 25.42
N VAL A 10 1.43 2.54 24.26
CA VAL A 10 1.09 1.95 22.94
C VAL A 10 1.13 0.39 22.95
N LYS A 11 1.32 -0.25 24.10
CA LYS A 11 1.66 -1.68 24.23
C LYS A 11 0.55 -2.68 23.91
N GLU A 12 -0.72 -2.29 23.77
CA GLU A 12 -1.82 -3.29 23.75
C GLU A 12 -3.01 -3.02 22.81
N ARG A 13 -2.93 -2.07 21.87
CA ARG A 13 -4.05 -1.87 20.95
C ARG A 13 -3.96 -2.82 19.76
N ARG A 14 -4.60 -3.99 19.89
CA ARG A 14 -5.09 -4.73 18.73
C ARG A 14 -6.38 -4.07 18.27
N CYS A 15 -6.36 -3.52 17.08
CA CYS A 15 -7.54 -2.94 16.45
C CYS A 15 -7.81 -3.66 15.14
N THR A 16 -9.07 -3.91 14.83
CA THR A 16 -9.51 -4.36 13.51
C THR A 16 -10.67 -3.50 13.10
N SER A 17 -10.57 -2.89 11.93
CA SER A 17 -11.62 -2.07 11.36
C SER A 17 -11.81 -2.42 9.89
N TRP A 18 -13.04 -2.35 9.41
CA TRP A 18 -13.33 -2.42 7.98
C TRP A 18 -13.59 -1.02 7.47
N ARG A 19 -13.02 -0.69 6.31
CA ARG A 19 -13.14 0.62 5.69
C ARG A 19 -13.59 0.46 4.25
N ARG A 20 -14.57 1.26 3.83
CA ARG A 20 -15.00 1.29 2.44
C ARG A 20 -14.00 2.09 1.62
N PHE A 21 -13.72 1.66 0.40
CA PHE A 21 -13.00 2.49 -0.55
C PHE A 21 -13.82 3.73 -0.91
N GLU A 22 -13.13 4.85 -1.12
CA GLU A 22 -13.72 5.99 -1.82
C GLU A 22 -14.35 5.55 -3.14
N LYS A 23 -15.47 6.19 -3.51
CA LYS A 23 -16.30 5.77 -4.67
C LYS A 23 -15.48 5.60 -5.95
N HIS A 24 -14.56 6.53 -6.22
CA HIS A 24 -13.72 6.48 -7.42
C HIS A 24 -12.70 5.34 -7.38
N ILE A 25 -12.20 4.96 -6.20
CA ILE A 25 -11.28 3.83 -6.04
C ILE A 25 -12.04 2.51 -6.21
N ALA A 26 -13.22 2.38 -5.61
CA ALA A 26 -14.08 1.22 -5.80
C ALA A 26 -14.46 1.03 -7.28
N GLU A 27 -14.78 2.12 -7.99
CA GLU A 27 -15.04 2.07 -9.43
C GLU A 27 -13.80 1.62 -10.22
N LEU A 28 -12.61 2.15 -9.89
CA LEU A 28 -11.36 1.76 -10.53
C LEU A 28 -11.09 0.25 -10.39
N ILE A 29 -11.14 -0.28 -9.15
CA ILE A 29 -10.90 -1.70 -8.87
C ILE A 29 -11.90 -2.58 -9.64
N SER A 30 -13.18 -2.18 -9.68
CA SER A 30 -14.23 -2.93 -10.40
C SER A 30 -14.01 -3.01 -11.92
N LEU A 31 -13.23 -2.09 -12.49
CA LEU A 31 -12.85 -2.12 -13.91
C LEU A 31 -11.64 -3.02 -14.15
N MET A 32 -10.76 -3.16 -13.16
CA MET A 32 -9.54 -3.99 -13.22
C MET A 32 -9.82 -5.49 -13.02
N ASP A 33 -10.81 -5.82 -12.19
CA ASP A 33 -11.30 -7.19 -11.93
C ASP A 33 -11.85 -7.89 -13.20
N ARG A 34 -12.15 -7.12 -14.24
CA ARG A 34 -12.62 -7.67 -15.51
C ARG A 34 -11.47 -8.37 -16.22
N THR A 35 -11.69 -9.63 -16.58
CA THR A 35 -10.69 -10.55 -17.16
C THR A 35 -9.94 -10.03 -18.39
N SER A 36 -10.42 -8.95 -19.02
CA SER A 36 -9.83 -8.32 -20.19
C SER A 36 -9.05 -7.01 -19.93
N CYS A 37 -8.65 -6.69 -18.69
CA CYS A 37 -7.83 -5.50 -18.45
C CYS A 37 -6.55 -5.57 -19.32
N PRO A 38 -6.35 -4.67 -20.30
CA PRO A 38 -5.15 -4.68 -21.14
C PRO A 38 -3.95 -4.15 -20.34
N GLY A 39 -2.76 -4.69 -20.59
CA GLY A 39 -1.54 -4.25 -19.91
C GLY A 39 -1.43 -4.74 -18.46
N LYS A 40 -1.91 -5.96 -18.14
CA LYS A 40 -1.85 -6.50 -16.77
C LYS A 40 -0.42 -6.59 -16.24
N GLU A 41 0.54 -6.80 -17.13
CA GLU A 41 1.98 -6.82 -16.84
C GLU A 41 2.51 -5.52 -16.21
N VAL A 42 1.77 -4.42 -16.33
CA VAL A 42 2.10 -3.13 -15.73
C VAL A 42 2.09 -3.19 -14.20
N PHE A 43 1.37 -4.13 -13.58
CA PHE A 43 1.24 -4.18 -12.13
C PHE A 43 2.59 -4.23 -11.40
N LEU A 44 3.55 -4.99 -11.91
CA LEU A 44 4.86 -5.13 -11.29
C LEU A 44 5.67 -3.84 -11.43
N ARG A 45 5.57 -3.15 -12.58
CA ARG A 45 6.19 -1.84 -12.78
C ARG A 45 5.66 -0.83 -11.76
N GLU A 46 4.36 -0.80 -11.56
CA GLU A 46 3.74 0.15 -10.63
C GLU A 46 4.04 -0.21 -9.17
N LEU A 47 4.09 -1.49 -8.80
CA LEU A 47 4.53 -1.92 -7.47
C LEU A 47 5.99 -1.51 -7.20
N ILE A 48 6.89 -1.72 -8.15
CA ILE A 48 8.29 -1.29 -8.01
C ILE A 48 8.36 0.23 -7.91
N PHE A 49 7.64 0.97 -8.75
CA PHE A 49 7.60 2.42 -8.69
C PHE A 49 7.10 2.91 -7.32
N PHE A 50 6.04 2.29 -6.80
CA PHE A 50 5.52 2.56 -5.48
C PHE A 50 6.57 2.38 -4.38
N SER A 51 7.25 1.24 -4.37
CA SER A 51 8.35 0.97 -3.44
C SER A 51 9.51 1.97 -3.60
N THR A 52 9.91 2.33 -4.83
CA THR A 52 10.95 3.33 -5.08
C THR A 52 10.59 4.69 -4.48
N THR A 53 9.35 5.17 -4.67
CA THR A 53 8.93 6.45 -4.07
C THR A 53 9.01 6.44 -2.54
N ARG A 54 8.75 5.29 -1.91
CA ARG A 54 8.92 5.14 -0.45
C ARG A 54 10.39 5.12 -0.03
N LEU A 55 11.27 4.52 -0.84
CA LEU A 55 12.71 4.60 -0.60
C LEU A 55 13.21 6.05 -0.68
N GLU A 56 12.77 6.81 -1.69
CA GLU A 56 13.13 8.23 -1.86
C GLU A 56 12.69 9.09 -0.66
N VAL A 57 11.48 8.86 -0.15
CA VAL A 57 10.99 9.54 1.07
C VAL A 57 11.89 9.21 2.27
N ARG A 58 12.24 7.93 2.46
CA ARG A 58 13.11 7.51 3.56
C ARG A 58 14.53 8.05 3.45
N GLU A 59 15.10 8.11 2.24
CA GLU A 59 16.39 8.78 2.04
C GLU A 59 16.32 10.26 2.41
N GLY A 60 15.23 10.95 2.08
CA GLY A 60 14.99 12.32 2.51
C GLY A 60 14.94 12.47 4.03
N GLU A 61 14.22 11.59 4.73
CA GLU A 61 14.14 11.56 6.20
C GLU A 61 15.51 11.35 6.84
N ARG A 62 16.36 10.48 6.26
CA ARG A 62 17.73 10.22 6.74
C ARG A 62 18.68 11.41 6.58
N MET A 63 18.38 12.38 5.71
CA MET A 63 19.21 13.58 5.56
C MET A 63 18.93 14.61 6.65
N ASP A 64 17.74 14.58 7.26
CA ASP A 64 17.34 15.46 8.36
C ASP A 64 17.73 14.85 9.73
N ASP A 65 17.64 13.52 9.84
CA ASP A 65 18.10 12.78 11.01
C ASP A 65 19.63 12.54 10.97
N SER A 66 20.36 13.16 11.89
CA SER A 66 21.81 12.94 12.11
C SER A 66 22.21 11.50 12.48
N VAL A 67 21.25 10.58 12.56
CA VAL A 67 21.45 9.16 12.91
C VAL A 67 21.26 8.32 11.65
N HIS A 68 22.31 8.27 10.85
CA HIS A 68 22.40 7.31 9.76
C HIS A 68 22.69 5.93 10.36
N ASN A 69 21.67 5.08 10.55
CA ASN A 69 21.87 3.70 11.04
C ASN A 69 22.59 2.78 10.02
N GLY A 70 22.98 3.29 8.85
CA GLY A 70 23.78 2.55 7.87
C GLY A 70 23.03 1.41 7.15
N GLU A 71 21.71 1.27 7.37
CA GLU A 71 20.89 0.30 6.64
C GLU A 71 20.87 0.66 5.14
N GLU A 72 21.17 -0.31 4.28
CA GLU A 72 21.01 -0.16 2.83
C GLU A 72 19.53 -0.19 2.48
N LEU A 73 19.09 0.74 1.62
CA LEU A 73 17.74 0.70 1.10
C LEU A 73 17.63 -0.27 -0.06
N CYS A 74 16.63 -1.15 -0.03
CA CYS A 74 16.44 -2.15 -1.06
C CYS A 74 14.96 -2.42 -1.34
N ILE A 75 14.73 -3.02 -2.51
CA ILE A 75 13.46 -3.62 -2.91
C ILE A 75 13.74 -5.08 -3.24
N SER A 76 13.01 -5.99 -2.62
CA SER A 76 13.09 -7.43 -2.86
C SER A 76 11.80 -7.92 -3.50
N VAL A 77 11.92 -8.73 -4.55
CA VAL A 77 10.79 -9.35 -5.24
C VAL A 77 10.91 -10.86 -5.11
N LEU A 78 9.94 -11.47 -4.43
CA LEU A 78 9.93 -12.89 -4.07
C LEU A 78 8.70 -13.55 -4.67
N PHE A 79 8.88 -14.69 -5.32
CA PHE A 79 7.77 -15.50 -5.81
C PHE A 79 7.77 -16.86 -5.12
N ASP A 80 6.67 -17.16 -4.44
CA ASP A 80 6.39 -18.45 -3.82
C ASP A 80 5.39 -19.20 -4.72
N GLY A 81 5.88 -20.21 -5.43
CA GLY A 81 5.08 -20.99 -6.37
C GLY A 81 4.15 -22.00 -5.69
N GLU A 82 4.42 -22.39 -4.44
CA GLU A 82 3.55 -23.32 -3.70
C GLU A 82 2.30 -22.59 -3.21
N GLU A 83 2.50 -21.37 -2.70
CA GLU A 83 1.43 -20.52 -2.20
C GLU A 83 0.82 -19.60 -3.28
N ASN A 84 1.34 -19.66 -4.51
CA ASN A 84 0.99 -18.77 -5.63
C ASN A 84 1.00 -17.29 -5.22
N ARG A 85 2.07 -16.88 -4.52
CA ARG A 85 2.18 -15.56 -3.89
C ARG A 85 3.38 -14.82 -4.45
N LEU A 86 3.15 -13.60 -4.94
CA LEU A 86 4.19 -12.63 -5.23
C LEU A 86 4.28 -11.63 -4.07
N THR A 87 5.48 -11.46 -3.52
CA THR A 87 5.78 -10.49 -2.47
C THR A 87 6.76 -9.45 -3.00
N VAL A 88 6.41 -8.17 -2.85
CA VAL A 88 7.32 -7.04 -3.05
C VAL A 88 7.54 -6.42 -1.68
N GLU A 89 8.78 -6.48 -1.20
CA GLU A 89 9.20 -5.92 0.08
C GLU A 89 10.13 -4.74 -0.18
N ASP A 90 9.92 -3.63 0.53
CA ASP A 90 10.82 -2.48 0.48
C ASP A 90 11.16 -2.01 1.89
N SER A 91 12.38 -1.51 2.04
CA SER A 91 12.86 -0.92 3.29
C SER A 91 12.53 0.58 3.37
N GLY A 92 11.48 1.05 2.69
CA GLY A 92 11.14 2.46 2.52
C GLY A 92 10.38 3.07 3.70
N ALA A 93 9.85 4.27 3.49
CA ALA A 93 9.14 5.02 4.52
C ALA A 93 7.93 4.26 5.08
N GLU A 94 7.68 4.42 6.39
CA GLU A 94 6.55 3.85 7.12
C GLU A 94 5.20 4.33 6.57
N MET A 95 4.15 3.53 6.71
CA MET A 95 2.80 3.91 6.28
C MET A 95 1.88 4.14 7.48
N THR A 96 1.03 5.16 7.40
CA THR A 96 -0.06 5.38 8.35
C THR A 96 -1.31 4.60 7.94
N ASP A 97 -2.22 4.38 8.89
CA ASP A 97 -3.46 3.62 8.72
C ASP A 97 -4.33 4.04 7.51
N ASP A 98 -4.27 5.32 7.14
CA ASP A 98 -5.07 5.97 6.11
C ASP A 98 -4.53 5.87 4.67
N TYR A 99 -3.48 5.10 4.41
CA TYR A 99 -2.77 5.18 3.14
C TYR A 99 -3.59 4.72 1.90
N LEU A 100 -4.35 3.62 2.01
CA LEU A 100 -4.86 2.87 0.85
C LEU A 100 -6.30 3.15 0.41
N GLY A 101 -7.07 3.92 1.18
CA GLY A 101 -8.53 3.95 0.97
C GLY A 101 -9.24 5.28 1.12
N THR A 102 -8.61 6.30 1.71
CA THR A 102 -9.33 7.49 2.18
C THR A 102 -8.93 8.80 1.50
N ARG A 103 -7.86 8.80 0.68
CA ARG A 103 -7.41 10.01 -0.01
C ARG A 103 -7.71 9.97 -1.51
N PRO A 104 -8.33 11.02 -2.08
CA PRO A 104 -8.49 11.15 -3.53
C PRO A 104 -7.12 11.20 -4.20
N LYS A 105 -6.90 10.35 -5.21
CA LYS A 105 -5.67 10.35 -6.00
C LYS A 105 -5.91 11.08 -7.32
N GLN A 106 -5.02 12.00 -7.68
CA GLN A 106 -5.20 12.89 -8.85
C GLN A 106 -5.32 12.11 -10.18
N GLY A 107 -4.75 10.89 -10.24
CA GLY A 107 -4.78 10.02 -11.42
C GLY A 107 -6.04 9.17 -11.62
N THR A 108 -6.93 9.02 -10.62
CA THR A 108 -8.02 8.01 -10.66
C THR A 108 -8.99 8.25 -11.82
N LYS A 109 -9.41 9.49 -12.05
CA LYS A 109 -10.38 9.81 -13.12
C LYS A 109 -9.81 9.56 -14.51
N ALA A 110 -8.55 9.92 -14.74
CA ALA A 110 -7.88 9.72 -16.02
C ALA A 110 -7.74 8.22 -16.33
N LEU A 111 -7.39 7.43 -15.32
CA LEU A 111 -7.27 5.98 -15.45
C LEU A 111 -8.61 5.29 -15.72
N ILE A 112 -9.67 5.64 -14.98
CA ILE A 112 -11.03 5.13 -15.24
C ILE A 112 -11.45 5.41 -16.69
N SER A 113 -11.20 6.64 -17.18
CA SER A 113 -11.52 7.02 -18.56
C SER A 113 -10.76 6.19 -19.59
N ALA A 114 -9.46 5.96 -19.36
CA ALA A 114 -8.62 5.13 -20.23
C ALA A 114 -9.09 3.66 -20.29
N LEU A 115 -9.41 3.07 -19.13
CA LEU A 115 -9.93 1.71 -19.02
C LEU A 115 -11.27 1.55 -19.74
N LYS A 116 -12.21 2.49 -19.55
CA LYS A 116 -13.51 2.47 -20.25
C LYS A 116 -13.37 2.61 -21.76
N ALA A 117 -12.33 3.29 -22.23
CA ALA A 117 -12.01 3.44 -23.65
C ALA A 117 -11.23 2.24 -24.21
N GLY A 118 -10.94 1.20 -23.42
CA GLY A 118 -10.18 0.03 -23.85
C GLY A 118 -8.72 0.34 -24.20
N LYS A 119 -8.16 1.41 -23.64
CA LYS A 119 -6.76 1.79 -23.89
C LYS A 119 -5.81 0.84 -23.18
N ASP A 120 -4.74 0.50 -23.86
CA ASP A 120 -3.61 -0.21 -23.27
C ASP A 120 -2.92 0.66 -22.20
N LEU A 121 -2.74 0.08 -21.00
CA LEU A 121 -2.12 0.74 -19.85
C LEU A 121 -0.59 0.77 -19.95
N SER A 122 0.02 -0.04 -20.83
CA SER A 122 1.48 -0.22 -20.89
C SER A 122 2.24 1.07 -21.17
N ASN A 123 1.63 2.04 -21.86
CA ASN A 123 2.22 3.36 -22.12
C ASN A 123 1.63 4.50 -21.27
N ILE A 124 0.75 4.19 -20.33
CA ILE A 124 0.11 5.20 -19.47
C ILE A 124 0.92 5.34 -18.18
N LYS A 125 1.27 6.57 -17.82
CA LYS A 125 1.79 6.87 -16.47
C LYS A 125 0.64 6.85 -15.48
N LEU A 126 0.67 5.89 -14.55
CA LEU A 126 -0.43 5.66 -13.62
C LEU A 126 -0.29 6.44 -12.31
N PHE A 127 0.88 7.03 -12.01
CA PHE A 127 1.12 7.87 -10.84
C PHE A 127 0.59 7.20 -9.54
N ASP A 128 0.00 7.97 -8.63
CA ASP A 128 -0.50 7.51 -7.31
C ASP A 128 -1.68 6.52 -7.36
N VAL A 129 -2.12 6.09 -8.54
CA VAL A 129 -3.15 5.05 -8.70
C VAL A 129 -2.61 3.75 -9.29
N GLY A 130 -1.33 3.71 -9.66
CA GLY A 130 -0.67 2.51 -10.18
C GLY A 130 -0.77 1.31 -9.24
N PHE A 131 -0.73 1.54 -7.93
CA PHE A 131 -0.87 0.48 -6.92
C PHE A 131 -2.11 -0.40 -7.17
N PHE A 132 -3.26 0.18 -7.52
CA PHE A 132 -4.51 -0.59 -7.66
C PHE A 132 -4.49 -1.60 -8.82
N THR A 133 -3.54 -1.50 -9.75
CA THR A 133 -3.37 -2.48 -10.84
C THR A 133 -3.11 -3.90 -10.35
N VAL A 134 -2.66 -4.08 -9.10
CA VAL A 134 -2.53 -5.42 -8.47
C VAL A 134 -3.83 -6.21 -8.47
N PHE A 135 -4.99 -5.55 -8.40
CA PHE A 135 -6.29 -6.21 -8.42
C PHE A 135 -6.66 -6.76 -9.81
N ALA A 136 -5.89 -6.47 -10.86
CA ALA A 136 -6.05 -7.10 -12.17
C ALA A 136 -5.42 -8.50 -12.25
N VAL A 137 -4.55 -8.85 -11.28
CA VAL A 137 -3.76 -10.09 -11.30
C VAL A 137 -3.84 -10.90 -9.99
N ALA A 138 -4.35 -10.32 -8.90
CA ALA A 138 -4.43 -10.97 -7.60
C ALA A 138 -5.88 -10.98 -7.08
N ASP A 139 -6.34 -12.16 -6.64
CA ASP A 139 -7.63 -12.33 -5.97
C ASP A 139 -7.66 -11.63 -4.60
N LYS A 140 -6.50 -11.61 -3.94
CA LYS A 140 -6.30 -11.05 -2.61
C LYS A 140 -4.99 -10.27 -2.55
N VAL A 141 -5.06 -9.09 -1.94
CA VAL A 141 -3.90 -8.22 -1.73
C VAL A 141 -3.74 -7.99 -0.24
N THR A 142 -2.52 -8.20 0.26
CA THR A 142 -2.14 -7.94 1.65
C THR A 142 -0.97 -6.98 1.65
N ILE A 143 -1.04 -5.93 2.45
CA ILE A 143 0.04 -4.99 2.68
C ILE A 143 0.37 -5.00 4.15
N ASP A 144 1.65 -5.13 4.45
CA ASP A 144 2.20 -4.98 5.78
C ASP A 144 3.14 -3.78 5.80
N SER A 145 2.98 -2.90 6.78
CA SER A 145 3.89 -1.76 6.95
C SER A 145 4.01 -1.40 8.43
N THR A 146 5.25 -1.12 8.84
CA THR A 146 5.52 -0.61 10.17
C THR A 146 5.12 0.86 10.32
N HIS A 147 4.88 1.27 11.56
CA HIS A 147 4.60 2.64 11.93
C HIS A 147 5.14 2.96 13.33
N SER A 148 5.36 4.25 13.60
CA SER A 148 5.84 4.76 14.89
C SER A 148 7.19 4.17 15.28
N GLY A 149 8.15 4.21 14.35
CA GLY A 149 9.51 3.70 14.58
C GLY A 149 9.50 2.19 14.81
N ARG A 150 8.88 1.46 13.89
CA ARG A 150 8.80 -0.02 13.91
C ARG A 150 8.11 -0.64 15.12
N THR A 151 7.38 0.13 15.93
CA THR A 151 6.69 -0.40 17.12
C THR A 151 5.28 -0.92 16.83
N VAL A 152 4.63 -0.44 15.76
CA VAL A 152 3.30 -0.86 15.32
C VAL A 152 3.40 -1.47 13.92
N LEU A 153 2.71 -2.58 13.69
CA LEU A 153 2.50 -3.19 12.38
C LEU A 153 1.04 -3.00 11.96
N TYR A 154 0.84 -2.34 10.83
CA TYR A 154 -0.44 -2.31 10.15
C TYR A 154 -0.48 -3.35 9.03
N THR A 155 -1.56 -4.11 9.01
CA THR A 155 -1.89 -5.04 7.93
C THR A 155 -3.19 -4.59 7.27
N TRP A 156 -3.12 -4.29 5.98
CA TRP A 156 -4.29 -4.02 5.14
C TRP A 156 -4.56 -5.22 4.25
N GLU A 157 -5.79 -5.69 4.24
CA GLU A 157 -6.21 -6.83 3.43
C GLU A 157 -7.48 -6.49 2.65
N SER A 158 -7.48 -6.76 1.36
CA SER A 158 -8.60 -6.48 0.46
C SER A 158 -8.64 -7.49 -0.69
N SER A 159 -9.85 -7.79 -1.16
CA SER A 159 -10.08 -8.47 -2.42
C SER A 159 -10.73 -7.51 -3.43
N ALA A 160 -10.59 -7.82 -4.73
CA ALA A 160 -11.13 -6.97 -5.80
C ALA A 160 -12.65 -6.78 -5.73
N THR A 161 -13.37 -7.70 -5.05
CA THR A 161 -14.83 -7.76 -5.03
C THR A 161 -15.48 -7.16 -3.77
N GLU A 162 -14.73 -6.94 -2.70
CA GLU A 162 -15.26 -6.48 -1.41
C GLU A 162 -15.64 -4.99 -1.38
N GLY A 163 -15.09 -4.18 -2.28
CA GLY A 163 -15.35 -2.73 -2.32
C GLY A 163 -14.81 -1.96 -1.10
N GLY A 164 -13.91 -2.59 -0.33
CA GLY A 164 -13.26 -2.02 0.84
C GLY A 164 -12.07 -2.87 1.28
N LEU A 165 -11.54 -2.55 2.45
CA LEU A 165 -10.38 -3.21 3.04
C LEU A 165 -10.56 -3.40 4.55
N SER A 166 -10.02 -4.50 5.07
CA SER A 166 -9.80 -4.66 6.50
C SER A 166 -8.44 -4.10 6.89
N VAL A 167 -8.39 -3.41 8.03
CA VAL A 167 -7.18 -2.83 8.61
C VAL A 167 -7.00 -3.43 10.00
N LYS A 168 -5.88 -4.11 10.20
CA LYS A 168 -5.46 -4.66 11.49
C LYS A 168 -4.23 -3.90 11.98
N CYS A 169 -4.21 -3.57 13.26
CA CYS A 169 -3.03 -3.03 13.92
C CYS A 169 -2.57 -3.99 15.03
N THR A 170 -1.27 -4.27 15.08
CA THR A 170 -0.65 -5.14 16.10
C THR A 170 0.68 -4.54 16.57
N PRO A 171 1.14 -4.86 17.79
CA PRO A 171 2.53 -4.59 18.16
C PRO A 171 3.46 -5.29 17.18
N SER A 172 4.41 -4.55 16.64
CA SER A 172 5.43 -5.11 15.76
C SER A 172 6.36 -6.04 16.55
N LYS A 173 6.75 -7.15 15.92
CA LYS A 173 7.76 -8.08 16.46
C LYS A 173 9.17 -7.77 15.95
N LEU A 174 9.30 -6.81 15.04
CA LEU A 174 10.59 -6.33 14.54
C LEU A 174 11.20 -5.47 15.65
N ASP A 175 12.45 -5.74 16.02
CA ASP A 175 13.17 -4.90 16.98
C ASP A 175 13.22 -3.45 16.46
N PRO A 176 12.99 -2.46 17.34
CA PRO A 176 13.03 -1.04 16.98
C PRO A 176 14.40 -0.57 16.51
#